data_AF-R7HWH2-F1
#
_entry.id   AF-R7HWH2-F1
#
_cell.length_a   1.000
_cell.length_b   1.000
_cell.length_c   1.000
_cell.angle_alpha   90.00
_cell.angle_beta   90.00
_cell.angle_gamma   90.00
#
_symmetry.space_group_name_H-M   'P 1'
#
loop_
_entity.id
_entity.type
_entity.pdbx_description
1 polymer ?
#
loop_
_entity_poly.entity_id
_entity_poly.type
_entity_poly.pdbx_seq_one_letter_code
_entity_poly.pdbx_strand_id
1 'polypeptide(L)' 'MEEILVIKRKDFKKLERYAENIYNTTVVIDYFCSSQKEYEALYNLAPVVRNLRHDADQVNAFFINYPNSRNF' A
#
# COMPACT_ATOMS: atom_id res chain seq x y z
N MET A 1 3.61 -5.60 -29.52
CA MET A 1 3.14 -6.72 -28.68
C MET A 1 3.45 -6.33 -27.25
N GLU A 2 2.45 -6.29 -26.37
CA GLU A 2 2.70 -6.19 -24.93
C GLU A 2 3.38 -7.48 -24.44
N GLU A 3 4.35 -7.32 -23.55
CA GLU A 3 5.08 -8.43 -22.96
C GLU A 3 4.20 -9.10 -21.90
N ILE A 4 3.90 -10.40 -22.06
CA ILE A 4 3.09 -11.14 -21.08
C ILE A 4 4.00 -11.60 -19.94
N LEU A 5 3.92 -10.91 -18.81
CA LEU A 5 4.57 -11.33 -17.57
C LEU A 5 3.71 -12.36 -16.84
N VAL A 6 4.23 -13.58 -16.70
CA VAL A 6 3.55 -14.68 -15.98
C VAL A 6 4.05 -14.75 -14.54
N ILE A 7 3.24 -14.30 -13.59
CA ILE A 7 3.51 -14.43 -12.16
C ILE A 7 2.86 -15.72 -11.63
N LYS A 8 3.65 -16.57 -10.94
CA LYS A 8 3.10 -17.78 -10.31
C LYS A 8 2.14 -17.38 -9.20
N ARG A 9 1.04 -18.12 -9.03
CA ARG A 9 0.02 -17.86 -7.99
C ARG A 9 0.60 -17.72 -6.59
N LYS A 10 1.61 -18.53 -6.23
CA LYS A 10 2.28 -18.45 -4.93
C LYS A 10 3.01 -17.12 -4.72
N ASP A 11 3.64 -16.60 -5.77
CA ASP A 11 4.40 -15.36 -5.73
C ASP A 11 3.44 -14.17 -5.74
N PHE A 12 2.32 -14.28 -6.48
CA PHE A 12 1.23 -13.31 -6.44
C PHE A 12 0.61 -13.17 -5.04
N LYS A 13 0.27 -14.28 -4.38
CA LYS A 13 -0.22 -14.26 -2.98
C LYS A 13 0.79 -13.66 -2.00
N LYS A 14 2.08 -13.86 -2.28
CA LYS A 14 3.15 -13.26 -1.46
C LYS A 14 3.18 -11.74 -1.63
N LEU A 15 3.00 -11.24 -2.86
CA LEU A 15 2.89 -9.80 -3.13
C LEU A 15 1.64 -9.18 -2.50
N GLU A 16 0.50 -9.87 -2.56
CA GLU A 16 -0.74 -9.47 -1.87
C GLU A 16 -0.49 -9.26 -0.37
N ARG A 17 0.18 -10.23 0.29
CA ARG A 17 0.52 -10.09 1.72
C ARG A 17 1.47 -8.93 2.00
N TYR A 18 2.43 -8.66 1.11
CA TYR A 18 3.30 -7.50 1.25
C TYR A 18 2.54 -6.18 1.09
N ALA A 19 1.62 -6.10 0.11
CA ALA A 19 0.78 -4.93 -0.10
C ALA A 19 -0.07 -4.64 1.15
N GLU A 20 -0.72 -5.66 1.71
CA GLU A 20 -1.49 -5.55 2.94
C GLU A 20 -0.64 -5.05 4.12
N ASN A 21 0.56 -5.63 4.30
CA ASN A 21 1.47 -5.22 5.37
C ASN A 21 1.91 -3.75 5.21
N ILE A 22 2.32 -3.34 4.00
CA ILE A 22 2.76 -1.96 3.71
C ILE A 22 1.60 -0.99 3.93
N TYR A 23 0.40 -1.33 3.46
CA TYR A 23 -0.82 -0.57 3.71
C TYR A 23 -1.02 -0.37 5.21
N ASN A 24 -1.07 -1.45 6.00
CA ASN A 24 -1.33 -1.37 7.44
C ASN A 24 -0.26 -0.55 8.17
N THR A 25 1.02 -0.71 7.81
CA THR A 25 2.11 0.09 8.38
C THR A 25 1.95 1.57 8.05
N THR A 26 1.66 1.92 6.79
CA THR A 26 1.49 3.32 6.39
C THR A 26 0.27 3.97 7.04
N VAL A 27 -0.83 3.24 7.31
CA VAL A 27 -1.96 3.77 8.13
C VAL A 27 -1.44 4.30 9.45
N VAL A 28 -0.70 3.45 10.18
CA VAL A 28 -0.31 3.72 11.56
C VAL A 28 0.68 4.88 11.60
N ILE A 29 1.64 4.91 10.67
CA ILE A 29 2.64 5.99 10.60
C ILE A 29 1.97 7.30 10.20
N ASP A 30 1.03 7.29 9.24
CA ASP A 30 0.32 8.51 8.83
C ASP A 30 -0.53 9.06 9.97
N TYR A 31 -1.27 8.20 10.67
CA TYR A 31 -2.02 8.57 11.85
C TYR A 31 -1.11 9.15 12.95
N PHE A 32 0.04 8.53 13.21
CA PHE A 32 1.01 9.05 14.18
C PHE A 32 1.54 10.44 13.77
N CYS A 33 2.02 10.59 12.54
CA CYS A 33 2.56 11.87 12.05
C CYS A 33 1.51 12.98 12.02
N SER A 34 0.25 12.64 11.77
CA SER A 34 -0.83 13.61 11.71
C SER A 34 -1.41 13.96 13.07
N SER A 35 -1.32 13.08 14.08
CA SER A 35 -1.87 13.30 15.42
C SER A 35 -0.90 13.98 16.40
N GLN A 36 0.42 13.72 16.30
CA GLN A 36 1.40 14.26 17.25
C GLN A 36 1.92 15.64 16.80
N LYS A 37 1.11 16.69 16.99
CA LYS A 37 1.41 18.07 16.55
C LYS A 37 2.51 18.76 17.35
N GLU A 38 2.86 18.22 18.51
CA GLU A 38 3.91 18.73 19.39
C GLU A 38 5.33 18.52 18.83
N TYR A 39 5.51 17.57 17.90
CA TYR A 39 6.81 17.30 17.30
C TYR A 39 6.93 18.00 15.95
N GLU A 40 7.64 19.12 15.94
CA GLU A 40 7.83 19.92 14.73
C GLU A 40 8.48 19.13 13.58
N ALA A 41 9.38 18.20 13.91
CA ALA A 41 10.01 17.30 12.94
C ALA A 41 9.00 16.49 12.11
N LEU A 42 7.82 16.19 12.66
CA LEU A 42 6.78 15.46 11.96
C LEU A 42 6.07 16.31 10.91
N TYR A 43 6.14 17.64 10.92
CA TYR A 43 5.56 18.47 9.86
C TYR A 43 6.18 18.20 8.50
N ASN A 44 7.49 17.95 8.46
CA ASN A 44 8.20 17.60 7.22
C ASN A 44 8.01 16.13 6.83
N LEU A 45 7.82 15.24 7.81
CA LEU A 45 7.63 13.81 7.56
C LEU A 45 6.21 13.47 7.11
N ALA A 46 5.19 14.14 7.67
CA ALA A 46 3.79 13.91 7.38
C ALA A 46 3.43 13.94 5.87
N PRO A 47 3.89 14.89 5.03
CA PRO A 47 3.60 14.85 3.60
C PRO A 47 4.27 13.66 2.89
N VAL A 48 5.49 13.27 3.29
CA VAL A 48 6.19 12.11 2.72
C VAL A 48 5.45 10.82 3.04
N VAL A 49 5.03 10.66 4.29
CA VAL A 49 4.24 9.50 4.73
C VAL A 49 2.88 9.45 4.04
N ARG A 50 2.21 10.60 3.86
CA ARG A 50 0.94 10.66 3.11
C ARG A 50 1.07 10.20 1.66
N ASN A 51 2.16 10.55 0.98
CA ASN A 51 2.41 10.05 -0.37
C ASN A 51 2.62 8.53 -0.37
N LEU A 52 3.45 8.01 0.54
CA LEU A 52 3.64 6.56 0.68
C LEU A 52 2.34 5.83 1.01
N ARG A 53 1.50 6.43 1.85
CA ARG A 53 0.19 5.92 2.20
C ARG A 53 -0.74 5.88 0.98
N HIS A 54 -0.75 6.93 0.17
CA HIS A 54 -1.54 6.97 -1.07
C HIS A 54 -1.13 5.84 -2.02
N ASP A 55 0.16 5.65 -2.26
CA ASP A 55 0.66 4.58 -3.13
C ASP A 55 0.32 3.19 -2.56
N ALA A 56 0.46 3.01 -1.24
CA ALA A 56 0.09 1.76 -0.57
C ALA A 56 -1.42 1.47 -0.68
N ASP A 57 -2.28 2.49 -0.60
CA ASP A 57 -3.72 2.37 -0.80
C ASP A 57 -4.04 1.87 -2.21
N GLN A 58 -3.39 2.42 -3.25
CA GLN A 58 -3.60 1.99 -4.63
C GLN A 58 -3.20 0.53 -4.84
N VAL A 59 -2.02 0.14 -4.35
CA VAL A 59 -1.52 -1.24 -4.50
C VAL A 59 -2.39 -2.23 -3.72
N ASN A 60 -2.78 -1.89 -2.49
CA ASN A 60 -3.65 -2.74 -1.69
C ASN A 60 -5.05 -2.87 -2.31
N ALA A 61 -5.62 -1.76 -2.80
CA ALA A 61 -6.90 -1.78 -3.51
C ALA A 61 -6.85 -2.63 -4.77
N PHE A 62 -5.75 -2.61 -5.52
CA PHE A 62 -5.55 -3.50 -6.66
C PHE A 62 -5.71 -4.98 -6.25
N PHE A 63 -5.02 -5.41 -5.19
CA PHE A 63 -5.11 -6.80 -4.72
C PHE A 63 -6.48 -7.15 -4.13
N ILE A 64 -7.14 -6.25 -3.39
CA ILE A 64 -8.49 -6.47 -2.84
C ILE A 64 -9.54 -6.62 -3.95
N ASN A 65 -9.42 -5.86 -5.03
CA ASN A 65 -10.35 -5.91 -6.15
C ASN A 65 -10.03 -7.04 -7.14
N TYR A 66 -8.80 -7.58 -7.11
CA TYR A 66 -8.37 -8.65 -8.00
C TYR A 66 -9.23 -9.94 -7.93
N PRO A 67 -9.65 -10.46 -6.76
CA PRO A 67 -10.55 -11.61 -6.65
C PRO A 67 -11.85 -11.45 -7.43
N ASN A 68 -12.43 -10.23 -7.46
CA ASN A 68 -13.69 -9.94 -8.15
C ASN A 68 -13.55 -9.90 -9.68
N SER A 69 -12.32 -9.90 -10.20
CA SER A 69 -12.04 -9.88 -11.64
C SER A 69 -11.96 -11.29 -12.28
N ARG A 70 -12.17 -12.36 -11.49
CA ARG A 70 -12.14 -13.75 -11.96
C ARG A 70 -13.49 -14.45 -11.88
N ASN A 71 -14.44 -14.00 -12.69
CA ASN A 71 -15.27 -14.95 -13.45
C ASN A 71 -14.42 -15.35 -14.67
N PHE A 72 -13.51 -16.31 -14.48
CA PHE A 72 -12.89 -17.07 -15.57
C PHE A 72 -13.46 -18.47 -15.55
#